data_AF-A0A4E0RLU2-F1
#
_entry.id   AF-A0A4E0RLU2-F1
#
_cell.length_a   1.000
_cell.length_b   1.000
_cell.length_c   1.000
_cell.angle_alpha   90.00
_cell.angle_beta   90.00
_cell.angle_gamma   90.00
#
_symmetry.space_group_name_H-M   'P 1'
#
loop_
_entity.id
_entity.type
_entity.pdbx_description
1 polymer ?
#
loop_
_entity_poly.entity_id
_entity_poly.type
_entity_poly.pdbx_seq_one_letter_code
_entity_poly.pdbx_strand_id
1 'polypeptide(L)'
;MTSIEDLVSVEFETGDKPESFEKVIRPSTFFSWILGVGIARPLKSWKIATFFLRFVNFAICSSIVAYGAIDFFFFGSVFKSDTFKIMYYMNKVACYISSYYYVFHGLVQYKKWPILMERIAAIDKKMRHCGLECNNRSIRCFQIFTLIMTCLLGPISLVSHALYYLYTQPEEIFASDLLLYHTISQSLCINFEFDLIVMGIYARFREINRGIRRSGEQITAGRIIMEIRKAREVHHALCALVRYINSIHGMHLLLSSLNSFTMVVATLFRIYMGVVEGIDKFMMINNVIWLTYTAQFALTCFICTWARRESSRTGIIIHDIVLRRLPKGPRPCDLYSIDITRAPEDPELSLRNEINDFSAQLDHSIIAFTACEFFIMDNNLLTNFVGVITTYLIILVQFYAPEGVCGGMSTTPSVEL
;
A
#
# COMPACT_ATOMS: atom_id res chain seq x y z
N MET A 1 14.39 12.72 41.23
CA MET A 1 13.00 13.18 41.08
C MET A 1 13.06 14.38 40.15
N THR A 2 13.18 14.09 38.86
CA THR A 2 13.33 15.06 37.77
C THR A 2 11.94 15.44 37.28
N SER A 3 11.69 16.74 37.21
CA SER A 3 10.38 17.34 36.89
C SER A 3 9.95 17.01 35.46
N ILE A 4 8.64 16.83 35.30
CA ILE A 4 7.93 16.53 34.04
C ILE A 4 8.05 17.68 33.02
N GLU A 5 8.57 18.84 33.42
CA GLU A 5 8.80 19.99 32.55
C GLU A 5 10.01 19.83 31.61
N ASP A 6 11.00 18.99 31.93
CA ASP A 6 12.14 18.72 31.03
C ASP A 6 11.78 17.78 29.84
N LEU A 7 10.56 17.22 29.82
CA LEU A 7 10.05 16.43 28.69
C LEU A 7 9.22 17.26 27.70
N VAL A 8 8.97 18.54 27.99
CA VAL A 8 8.11 19.42 27.18
C VAL A 8 8.77 20.77 26.93
N SER A 9 10.01 20.76 26.46
CA SER A 9 10.61 21.91 25.76
C SER A 9 10.76 21.55 24.28
N VAL A 10 9.64 21.62 23.56
CA VAL A 10 9.65 21.72 22.09
C VAL A 10 10.11 23.14 21.78
N GLU A 11 11.43 23.31 21.72
CA GLU A 11 12.04 24.49 21.14
C GLU A 11 11.70 24.48 19.64
N PHE A 12 10.82 25.38 19.23
CA PHE A 12 10.54 25.65 17.82
C PHE A 12 11.79 26.31 17.22
N GLU A 13 12.75 25.50 16.75
CA GLU A 13 13.82 25.99 15.88
C GLU A 13 13.23 26.35 14.51
N THR A 14 12.84 27.62 14.39
CA THR A 14 12.70 28.31 13.11
C THR A 14 14.08 28.36 12.42
N GLY A 15 14.37 27.35 11.61
CA GLY A 15 15.57 27.30 10.76
C GLY A 15 15.78 25.96 10.05
N ASP A 16 14.70 25.21 9.81
CA ASP A 16 14.80 23.76 9.67
C ASP A 16 15.29 23.30 8.28
N LYS A 17 16.42 22.59 8.26
CA LYS A 17 16.83 21.79 7.08
C LYS A 17 15.70 20.80 6.76
N PRO A 18 15.35 20.58 5.48
CA PRO A 18 14.25 19.68 5.14
C PRO A 18 14.46 18.29 5.76
N GLU A 19 13.52 17.86 6.61
CA GLU A 19 13.59 16.58 7.33
C GLU A 19 13.77 15.44 6.33
N SER A 20 14.73 14.54 6.58
CA SER A 20 14.95 13.39 5.71
C SER A 20 13.72 12.49 5.68
N PHE A 21 13.46 11.88 4.52
CA PHE A 21 12.34 10.95 4.36
C PHE A 21 12.36 9.81 5.40
N GLU A 22 13.54 9.27 5.67
CA GLU A 22 13.74 8.24 6.70
C GLU A 22 13.34 8.73 8.11
N LYS A 23 13.62 9.99 8.45
CA LYS A 23 13.22 10.58 9.74
C LYS A 23 11.69 10.66 9.84
N VAL A 24 11.02 11.05 8.75
CA VAL A 24 9.55 11.19 8.71
C VAL A 24 8.83 9.86 8.86
N ILE A 25 9.31 8.79 8.20
CA ILE A 25 8.67 7.48 8.28
C ILE A 25 9.06 6.69 9.55
N ARG A 26 10.08 7.15 10.29
CA ARG A 26 10.66 6.43 11.43
C ARG A 26 9.63 5.93 12.45
N PRO A 27 8.63 6.71 12.90
CA PRO A 27 7.70 6.21 13.90
C PRO A 27 6.82 5.08 13.35
N SER A 28 6.46 5.10 12.07
CA SER A 28 5.73 3.99 11.41
C SER A 28 6.62 2.74 11.33
N THR A 29 7.88 2.89 10.93
CA THR A 29 8.82 1.76 10.86
C THR A 29 9.18 1.16 12.23
N PHE A 30 9.14 1.97 13.28
CA PHE A 30 9.33 1.49 14.65
C PHE A 30 8.11 0.70 15.12
N PHE A 31 6.91 1.18 14.80
CA PHE A 31 5.66 0.49 15.10
C PHE A 31 5.54 -0.84 14.34
N SER A 32 5.91 -0.87 13.05
CA SER A 32 5.95 -2.11 12.26
C SER A 32 6.92 -3.11 12.86
N TRP A 33 8.12 -2.65 13.25
CA TRP A 33 9.10 -3.48 13.95
C TRP A 33 8.53 -4.11 15.23
N ILE A 34 7.83 -3.36 16.09
CA ILE A 34 7.17 -3.87 17.31
C ILE A 34 6.16 -4.97 16.99
N LEU A 35 5.30 -4.75 15.98
CA LEU A 35 4.30 -5.72 15.52
C LEU A 35 4.90 -6.94 14.83
N GLY A 36 6.24 -7.03 14.76
CA GLY A 36 6.93 -8.13 14.11
C GLY A 36 6.71 -8.15 12.60
N VAL A 37 6.33 -7.02 12.01
CA VAL A 37 6.12 -6.83 10.56
C VAL A 37 7.04 -5.73 10.03
N GLY A 38 7.01 -5.48 8.72
CA GLY A 38 7.87 -4.46 8.12
C GLY A 38 9.33 -4.88 7.97
N ILE A 39 10.04 -4.17 7.10
CA ILE A 39 11.40 -4.52 6.68
C ILE A 39 12.45 -3.69 7.45
N ALA A 40 12.02 -2.55 7.96
CA ALA A 40 12.86 -1.62 8.68
C ALA A 40 13.34 -2.19 10.04
N ARG A 41 14.59 -1.89 10.36
CA ARG A 41 15.18 -2.14 11.68
C ARG A 41 15.64 -0.82 12.29
N PRO A 42 15.32 -0.53 13.56
CA PRO A 42 15.87 0.64 14.24
C PRO A 42 17.41 0.60 14.25
N LEU A 43 18.05 1.67 13.79
CA LEU A 43 19.51 1.76 13.61
C LEU A 43 20.32 1.42 14.87
N LYS A 44 19.77 1.73 16.07
CA LYS A 44 20.40 1.47 17.37
C LYS A 44 20.00 0.15 18.04
N SER A 45 19.06 -0.62 17.47
CA SER A 45 18.64 -1.88 18.12
C SER A 45 19.72 -2.96 17.93
N TRP A 46 19.88 -3.88 18.89
CA TRP A 46 20.76 -5.04 18.70
C TRP A 46 20.12 -6.03 17.71
N LYS A 47 20.95 -6.71 16.89
CA LYS A 47 20.47 -7.73 15.95
C LYS A 47 19.67 -8.81 16.68
N ILE A 48 20.14 -9.16 17.88
CA ILE A 48 19.52 -10.13 18.79
C ILE A 48 18.10 -9.69 19.19
N ALA A 49 17.90 -8.41 19.51
CA ALA A 49 16.57 -7.91 19.87
C ALA A 49 15.56 -8.04 18.72
N THR A 50 15.99 -7.80 17.48
CA THR A 50 15.12 -8.01 16.30
C THR A 50 14.81 -9.49 16.10
N PHE A 51 15.80 -10.38 16.24
CA PHE A 51 15.58 -11.82 16.13
C PHE A 51 14.62 -12.33 17.22
N PHE A 52 14.83 -11.91 18.47
CA PHE A 52 13.96 -12.26 19.60
C PHE A 52 12.53 -11.78 19.37
N LEU A 53 12.35 -10.52 18.95
CA LEU A 53 11.02 -9.96 18.69
C LEU A 53 10.29 -10.71 17.55
N ARG A 54 11.00 -11.11 16.50
CA ARG A 54 10.43 -11.91 15.41
C ARG A 54 10.09 -13.32 15.89
N PHE A 55 10.92 -13.93 16.73
CA PHE A 55 10.62 -15.21 17.37
C PHE A 55 9.35 -15.15 18.23
N VAL A 56 9.19 -14.09 19.04
CA VAL A 56 7.96 -13.85 19.81
C VAL A 56 6.76 -13.73 18.89
N ASN A 57 6.85 -12.97 17.79
CA ASN A 57 5.75 -12.84 16.84
C ASN A 57 5.45 -14.16 16.09
N PHE A 58 6.46 -14.99 15.78
CA PHE A 58 6.23 -16.34 15.26
C PHE A 58 5.50 -17.24 16.27
N ALA A 59 5.87 -17.16 17.55
CA ALA A 59 5.19 -17.88 18.61
C ALA A 59 3.73 -17.42 18.73
N ILE A 60 3.49 -16.11 18.67
CA ILE A 60 2.12 -15.55 18.61
C ILE A 60 1.39 -16.13 17.40
N CYS A 61 1.92 -16.01 16.18
CA CYS A 61 1.31 -16.60 14.97
C CYS A 61 1.03 -18.10 15.10
N SER A 62 1.91 -18.86 15.77
CA SER A 62 1.71 -20.28 16.04
C SER A 62 0.53 -20.52 16.98
N SER A 63 0.41 -19.71 18.04
CA SER A 63 -0.76 -19.72 18.91
C SER A 63 -2.03 -19.34 18.16
N ILE A 64 -2.00 -18.36 17.23
CA ILE A 64 -3.14 -18.00 16.37
C ILE A 64 -3.67 -19.20 15.60
N VAL A 65 -2.76 -19.96 14.98
CA VAL A 65 -3.13 -21.16 14.22
C VAL A 65 -3.66 -22.25 15.15
N ALA A 66 -2.98 -22.51 16.27
CA ALA A 66 -3.38 -23.55 17.21
C ALA A 66 -4.78 -23.29 17.78
N TYR A 67 -5.02 -22.10 18.34
CA TYR A 67 -6.33 -21.74 18.89
C TYR A 67 -7.40 -21.67 17.81
N GLY A 68 -7.09 -21.17 16.61
CA GLY A 68 -8.08 -21.16 15.54
C GLY A 68 -8.39 -22.54 14.96
N ALA A 69 -7.45 -23.50 15.02
CA ALA A 69 -7.71 -24.90 14.71
C ALA A 69 -8.56 -25.58 15.79
N ILE A 70 -8.33 -25.25 17.07
CA ILE A 70 -9.17 -25.72 18.18
C ILE A 70 -10.60 -25.18 18.02
N ASP A 71 -10.76 -23.87 17.84
CA ASP A 71 -12.07 -23.25 17.60
C ASP A 71 -12.76 -23.86 16.37
N PHE A 72 -11.99 -24.26 15.35
CA PHE A 72 -12.54 -24.98 14.20
C PHE A 72 -13.16 -26.34 14.58
N PHE A 73 -12.50 -27.15 15.43
CA PHE A 73 -13.07 -28.43 15.85
C PHE A 73 -14.30 -28.26 16.76
N PHE A 74 -14.34 -27.18 17.55
CA PHE A 74 -15.48 -26.88 18.42
C PHE A 74 -16.67 -26.23 17.69
N PHE A 75 -16.43 -25.25 16.80
CA PHE A 75 -17.48 -24.54 16.06
C PHE A 75 -17.82 -25.13 14.69
N GLY A 76 -16.92 -25.91 14.09
CA GLY A 76 -17.15 -26.54 12.78
C GLY A 76 -18.36 -27.50 12.78
N SER A 77 -18.77 -27.99 13.95
CA SER A 77 -19.97 -28.79 14.17
C SER A 77 -21.26 -27.96 14.25
N VAL A 78 -21.17 -26.66 14.56
CA VAL A 78 -22.30 -25.74 14.71
C VAL A 78 -22.82 -25.27 13.35
N PHE A 79 -21.95 -25.16 12.35
CA PHE A 79 -22.33 -24.72 11.01
C PHE A 79 -22.96 -25.85 10.20
N LYS A 80 -24.18 -25.62 9.71
CA LYS A 80 -24.96 -26.62 8.95
C LYS A 80 -24.55 -26.72 7.48
N SER A 81 -24.07 -25.64 6.86
CA SER A 81 -23.70 -25.61 5.44
C SER A 81 -22.22 -25.95 5.21
N ASP A 82 -21.93 -26.94 4.36
CA ASP A 82 -20.57 -27.31 3.97
C ASP A 82 -19.87 -26.19 3.19
N THR A 83 -20.60 -25.43 2.36
CA THR A 83 -20.11 -24.25 1.66
C THR A 83 -19.54 -23.22 2.63
N PHE A 84 -20.23 -22.99 3.76
CA PHE A 84 -19.79 -22.07 4.79
C PHE A 84 -18.50 -22.57 5.47
N LYS A 85 -18.42 -23.86 5.79
CA LYS A 85 -17.21 -24.46 6.40
C LYS A 85 -16.00 -24.29 5.49
N ILE A 86 -16.15 -24.58 4.19
CA ILE A 86 -15.07 -24.43 3.20
C ILE A 86 -14.61 -22.97 3.11
N MET A 87 -15.54 -22.03 3.04
CA MET A 87 -15.22 -20.61 2.95
C MET A 87 -14.55 -20.09 4.23
N TYR A 88 -15.05 -20.48 5.40
CA TYR A 88 -14.46 -20.15 6.69
C TYR A 88 -13.02 -20.70 6.79
N TYR A 89 -12.81 -21.94 6.35
CA TYR A 89 -11.50 -22.58 6.30
C TYR A 89 -10.54 -21.82 5.39
N MET A 90 -10.95 -21.55 4.14
CA MET A 90 -10.12 -20.81 3.18
C MET A 90 -9.72 -19.44 3.73
N ASN A 91 -10.63 -18.76 4.42
CA ASN A 91 -10.36 -17.47 5.06
C ASN A 91 -9.33 -17.57 6.20
N LYS A 92 -9.50 -18.54 7.11
CA LYS A 92 -8.53 -18.74 8.21
C LYS A 92 -7.16 -19.13 7.67
N VAL A 93 -7.09 -20.04 6.70
CA VAL A 93 -5.84 -20.44 6.05
C VAL A 93 -5.14 -19.25 5.38
N ALA A 94 -5.88 -18.42 4.64
CA ALA A 94 -5.33 -17.21 4.01
C ALA A 94 -4.75 -16.24 5.06
N CYS A 95 -5.45 -16.02 6.18
CA CYS A 95 -4.96 -15.21 7.29
C CYS A 95 -3.68 -15.79 7.90
N TYR A 96 -3.63 -17.11 8.13
CA TYR A 96 -2.47 -17.76 8.73
C TYR A 96 -1.24 -17.66 7.85
N ILE A 97 -1.38 -18.03 6.57
CA ILE A 97 -0.29 -17.93 5.59
C ILE A 97 0.22 -16.48 5.54
N SER A 98 -0.68 -15.50 5.52
CA SER A 98 -0.32 -14.08 5.50
C SER A 98 0.43 -13.65 6.77
N SER A 99 -0.07 -14.01 7.96
CA SER A 99 0.58 -13.67 9.24
C SER A 99 1.99 -14.22 9.36
N TYR A 100 2.21 -15.50 9.01
CA TYR A 100 3.56 -16.07 8.99
C TYR A 100 4.45 -15.39 7.98
N TYR A 101 3.91 -15.13 6.78
CA TYR A 101 4.65 -14.47 5.73
C TYR A 101 5.08 -13.06 6.14
N TYR A 102 4.24 -12.27 6.82
CA TYR A 102 4.61 -10.92 7.25
C TYR A 102 5.78 -10.89 8.22
N VAL A 103 5.86 -11.86 9.13
CA VAL A 103 6.99 -12.01 10.05
C VAL A 103 8.25 -12.45 9.28
N PHE A 104 8.11 -13.42 8.38
CA PHE A 104 9.19 -13.93 7.55
C PHE A 104 9.76 -12.89 6.57
N HIS A 105 8.89 -12.10 5.94
CA HIS A 105 9.24 -11.07 4.97
C HIS A 105 10.22 -10.05 5.56
N GLY A 106 9.97 -9.60 6.79
CA GLY A 106 10.88 -8.72 7.52
C GLY A 106 12.27 -9.35 7.74
N LEU A 107 12.35 -10.65 8.04
CA LEU A 107 13.62 -11.36 8.24
C LEU A 107 14.41 -11.56 6.94
N VAL A 108 13.74 -11.76 5.81
CA VAL A 108 14.42 -11.96 4.52
C VAL A 108 14.91 -10.63 3.95
N GLN A 109 14.08 -9.60 4.00
CA GLN A 109 14.33 -8.36 3.27
C GLN A 109 15.04 -7.28 4.09
N TYR A 110 15.30 -7.45 5.39
CA TYR A 110 15.84 -6.37 6.25
C TYR A 110 17.13 -5.72 5.73
N LYS A 111 18.00 -6.49 5.06
CA LYS A 111 19.26 -5.97 4.49
C LYS A 111 19.02 -4.99 3.35
N LYS A 112 17.88 -5.08 2.65
CA LYS A 112 17.52 -4.22 1.54
C LYS A 112 17.00 -2.85 1.99
N TRP A 113 16.54 -2.72 3.24
CA TRP A 113 15.99 -1.48 3.77
C TRP A 113 16.99 -0.32 3.84
N PRO A 114 18.21 -0.46 4.41
CA PRO A 114 19.20 0.61 4.41
C PRO A 114 19.56 1.07 2.99
N ILE A 115 19.68 0.13 2.06
CA ILE A 115 19.96 0.41 0.64
C ILE A 115 18.81 1.20 0.00
N LEU A 116 17.56 0.89 0.35
CA LEU A 116 16.39 1.64 -0.11
C LEU A 116 16.44 3.09 0.38
N MET A 117 16.69 3.30 1.67
CA MET A 117 16.78 4.64 2.26
C MET A 117 17.97 5.43 1.72
N GLU A 118 19.12 4.78 1.49
CA GLU A 118 20.30 5.39 0.87
C GLU A 118 20.01 5.85 -0.56
N ARG A 119 19.34 5.03 -1.37
CA ARG A 119 18.93 5.41 -2.74
C ARG A 119 17.98 6.61 -2.73
N ILE A 120 17.03 6.65 -1.80
CA ILE A 120 16.12 7.80 -1.63
C ILE A 120 16.92 9.05 -1.24
N ALA A 121 17.83 8.94 -0.27
CA ALA A 121 18.67 10.06 0.17
C ALA A 121 19.59 10.58 -0.96
N ALA A 122 20.13 9.68 -1.79
CA ALA A 122 20.91 10.04 -2.96
C ALA A 122 20.07 10.80 -4.00
N ILE A 123 18.84 10.38 -4.25
CA ILE A 123 17.88 11.09 -5.09
C ILE A 123 17.56 12.47 -4.51
N ASP A 124 17.26 12.56 -3.21
CA ASP A 124 16.99 13.84 -2.53
C ASP A 124 18.20 14.79 -2.61
N LYS A 125 19.43 14.27 -2.54
CA LYS A 125 20.65 15.04 -2.76
C LYS A 125 20.72 15.56 -4.20
N LYS A 126 20.46 14.72 -5.21
CA LYS A 126 20.42 15.14 -6.61
C LYS A 126 19.34 16.21 -6.84
N MET A 127 18.15 16.03 -6.28
CA MET A 127 17.06 17.01 -6.38
C MET A 127 17.43 18.35 -5.75
N ARG A 128 18.09 18.35 -4.58
CA ARG A 128 18.60 19.59 -3.96
C ARG A 128 19.64 20.29 -4.81
N HIS A 129 20.55 19.57 -5.46
CA HIS A 129 21.48 20.15 -6.44
C HIS A 129 20.78 20.76 -7.66
N CYS A 130 19.55 20.34 -7.94
CA CYS A 130 18.69 20.92 -8.98
C CYS A 130 17.84 22.10 -8.48
N GLY A 131 17.99 22.52 -7.21
CA GLY A 131 17.13 23.54 -6.60
C GLY A 131 15.70 23.07 -6.33
N LEU A 132 15.47 21.75 -6.31
CA LEU A 132 14.19 21.13 -5.97
C LEU A 132 14.23 20.66 -4.52
N GLU A 133 13.25 21.09 -3.73
CA GLU A 133 13.09 20.64 -2.35
C GLU A 133 11.79 19.83 -2.21
N CYS A 134 11.93 18.58 -1.79
CA CYS A 134 10.78 17.74 -1.46
C CYS A 134 10.25 18.09 -0.07
N ASN A 135 9.06 18.70 -0.04
CA ASN A 135 8.34 18.90 1.20
C ASN A 135 7.68 17.59 1.68
N ASN A 136 8.24 16.99 2.73
CA ASN A 136 7.75 15.75 3.31
C ASN A 136 6.53 15.93 4.24
N ARG A 137 5.96 17.14 4.37
CA ARG A 137 4.80 17.42 5.25
C ARG A 137 3.59 16.55 4.93
N SER A 138 3.28 16.35 3.64
CA SER A 138 2.15 15.48 3.23
C SER A 138 2.38 14.03 3.64
N ILE A 139 3.62 13.55 3.57
CA ILE A 139 4.00 12.19 3.95
C ILE A 139 3.89 12.05 5.47
N ARG A 140 4.29 13.06 6.24
CA ARG A 140 4.13 13.08 7.71
C ARG A 140 2.67 13.02 8.14
N CYS A 141 1.79 13.82 7.52
CA CYS A 141 0.36 13.76 7.80
C CYS A 141 -0.22 12.37 7.50
N PHE A 142 0.16 11.78 6.35
CA PHE A 142 -0.25 10.43 6.00
C PHE A 142 0.30 9.38 6.97
N GLN A 143 1.55 9.53 7.41
CA GLN A 143 2.19 8.65 8.40
C GLN A 143 1.46 8.67 9.74
N ILE A 144 1.07 9.85 10.24
CA ILE A 144 0.25 9.98 11.46
C ILE A 144 -1.10 9.28 11.26
N PHE A 145 -1.77 9.51 10.14
CA PHE A 145 -3.03 8.85 9.80
C PHE A 145 -2.90 7.31 9.83
N THR A 146 -1.86 6.75 9.20
CA THR A 146 -1.65 5.29 9.17
C THR A 146 -1.42 4.70 10.56
N LEU A 147 -0.70 5.41 11.44
CA LEU A 147 -0.48 4.98 12.83
C LEU A 147 -1.79 5.01 13.63
N ILE A 148 -2.56 6.10 13.52
CA ILE A 148 -3.85 6.23 14.20
C ILE A 148 -4.78 5.10 13.76
N MET A 149 -4.92 4.85 12.46
CA MET A 149 -5.80 3.80 11.94
C MET A 149 -5.35 2.40 12.40
N THR A 150 -4.05 2.11 12.39
CA THR A 150 -3.53 0.81 12.85
C THR A 150 -3.77 0.61 14.35
N CYS A 151 -3.58 1.66 15.17
CA CYS A 151 -3.85 1.58 16.61
C CYS A 151 -5.34 1.41 16.90
N LEU A 152 -6.20 2.18 16.22
CA LEU A 152 -7.66 2.15 16.39
C LEU A 152 -8.22 0.77 16.03
N LEU A 153 -7.93 0.27 14.83
CA LEU A 153 -8.48 -1.00 14.31
C LEU A 153 -7.78 -2.24 14.88
N GLY A 154 -6.68 -2.04 15.60
CA GLY A 154 -5.85 -3.08 16.16
C GLY A 154 -5.91 -3.16 17.69
N PRO A 155 -4.86 -2.72 18.41
CA PRO A 155 -4.80 -2.79 19.87
C PRO A 155 -5.99 -2.16 20.61
N ILE A 156 -6.48 -1.00 20.16
CA ILE A 156 -7.60 -0.32 20.82
C ILE A 156 -8.87 -1.14 20.68
N SER A 157 -9.18 -1.58 19.46
CA SER A 157 -10.33 -2.46 19.20
C SER A 157 -10.23 -3.79 19.96
N LEU A 158 -9.02 -4.37 20.08
CA LEU A 158 -8.78 -5.57 20.90
C LEU A 158 -9.15 -5.33 22.36
N VAL A 159 -8.64 -4.25 22.96
CA VAL A 159 -8.91 -3.91 24.37
C VAL A 159 -10.39 -3.63 24.58
N SER A 160 -11.01 -2.86 23.69
CA SER A 160 -12.46 -2.60 23.75
C SER A 160 -13.28 -3.88 23.65
N HIS A 161 -12.91 -4.80 22.75
CA HIS A 161 -13.59 -6.07 22.59
C HIS A 161 -13.44 -6.96 23.83
N ALA A 162 -12.22 -7.08 24.37
CA ALA A 162 -11.96 -7.83 25.59
C ALA A 162 -12.74 -7.27 26.80
N LEU A 163 -12.73 -5.94 26.99
CA LEU A 163 -13.45 -5.28 28.07
C LEU A 163 -14.97 -5.47 27.94
N TYR A 164 -15.52 -5.33 26.73
CA TYR A 164 -16.96 -5.51 26.51
C TYR A 164 -17.43 -6.89 26.98
N TYR A 165 -16.78 -7.97 26.51
CA TYR A 165 -17.18 -9.34 26.87
C TYR A 165 -16.83 -9.69 28.31
N LEU A 166 -15.77 -9.12 28.90
CA LEU A 166 -15.50 -9.29 30.34
C LEU A 166 -16.66 -8.80 31.21
N TYR A 167 -17.36 -7.75 30.80
CA TYR A 167 -18.48 -7.18 31.57
C TYR A 167 -19.85 -7.74 31.18
N THR A 168 -20.05 -8.16 29.93
CA THR A 168 -21.36 -8.65 29.47
C THR A 168 -21.46 -10.17 29.56
N GLN A 169 -20.52 -10.90 28.96
CA GLN A 169 -20.57 -12.36 28.79
C GLN A 169 -19.14 -12.95 28.74
N PRO A 170 -18.51 -13.20 29.90
CA PRO A 170 -17.11 -13.65 29.96
C PRO A 170 -16.88 -15.03 29.33
N GLU A 171 -17.93 -15.85 29.25
CA GLU A 171 -17.89 -17.19 28.61
C GLU A 171 -17.74 -17.13 27.08
N GLU A 172 -18.00 -15.97 26.45
CA GLU A 172 -17.89 -15.79 24.99
C GLU A 172 -16.54 -15.18 24.54
N ILE A 173 -15.53 -15.08 25.44
CA ILE A 173 -14.19 -14.59 25.06
C ILE A 173 -13.40 -15.70 24.39
N PHE A 174 -13.32 -15.67 23.06
CA PHE A 174 -12.48 -16.58 22.29
C PHE A 174 -11.08 -16.02 22.07
N ALA A 175 -10.06 -16.84 22.34
CA ALA A 175 -8.68 -16.48 22.05
C ALA A 175 -8.48 -16.15 20.56
N SER A 176 -9.18 -16.84 19.65
CA SER A 176 -9.05 -16.57 18.21
C SER A 176 -9.59 -15.20 17.78
N ASP A 177 -10.58 -14.65 18.49
CA ASP A 177 -11.13 -13.32 18.22
C ASP A 177 -10.17 -12.22 18.68
N LEU A 178 -9.53 -12.38 19.83
CA LEU A 178 -8.49 -11.45 20.29
C LEU A 178 -7.30 -11.45 19.32
N LEU A 179 -6.92 -12.63 18.83
CA LEU A 179 -5.83 -12.80 17.88
C LEU A 179 -6.14 -12.23 16.49
N LEU A 180 -7.42 -12.11 16.12
CA LEU A 180 -7.84 -11.47 14.86
C LEU A 180 -7.37 -10.01 14.78
N TYR A 181 -7.52 -9.22 15.85
CA TYR A 181 -7.07 -7.82 15.87
C TYR A 181 -5.56 -7.68 15.70
N HIS A 182 -4.79 -8.63 16.23
CA HIS A 182 -3.35 -8.67 15.99
C HIS A 182 -3.05 -8.86 14.50
N THR A 183 -3.72 -9.80 13.83
CA THR A 183 -3.54 -10.02 12.39
C THR A 183 -3.99 -8.83 11.53
N ILE A 184 -5.07 -8.13 11.93
CA ILE A 184 -5.53 -6.90 11.27
C ILE A 184 -4.48 -5.80 11.42
N SER A 185 -3.93 -5.62 12.63
CA SER A 185 -2.85 -4.65 12.90
C SER A 185 -1.63 -4.92 12.03
N GLN A 186 -1.21 -6.19 11.94
CA GLN A 186 -0.08 -6.60 11.11
C GLN A 186 -0.32 -6.30 9.63
N SER A 187 -1.51 -6.67 9.10
CA SER A 187 -1.91 -6.43 7.71
C SER A 187 -1.95 -4.93 7.38
N LEU A 188 -2.57 -4.11 8.23
CA LEU A 188 -2.63 -2.67 8.02
C LEU A 188 -1.24 -2.05 8.04
N CYS A 189 -0.42 -2.43 9.03
CA CYS A 189 0.90 -1.84 9.21
C CYS A 189 1.83 -2.11 8.02
N ILE A 190 1.86 -3.35 7.51
CA ILE A 190 2.72 -3.70 6.37
C ILE A 190 2.27 -3.06 5.06
N ASN A 191 0.96 -2.96 4.83
CA ASN A 191 0.42 -2.26 3.65
C ASN A 191 0.68 -0.75 3.72
N PHE A 192 0.45 -0.13 4.88
CA PHE A 192 0.72 1.30 5.06
C PHE A 192 2.21 1.66 4.96
N GLU A 193 3.12 0.78 5.39
CA GLU A 193 4.55 0.98 5.19
C GLU A 193 4.90 1.02 3.69
N PHE A 194 4.32 0.13 2.89
CA PHE A 194 4.46 0.18 1.43
C PHE A 194 3.86 1.47 0.86
N ASP A 195 2.63 1.83 1.24
CA ASP A 195 1.95 3.04 0.78
C ASP A 195 2.76 4.31 1.09
N LEU A 196 3.40 4.39 2.26
CA LEU A 196 4.27 5.50 2.65
C LEU A 196 5.49 5.64 1.72
N ILE A 197 6.10 4.51 1.32
CA ILE A 197 7.22 4.49 0.38
C ILE A 197 6.77 4.98 -0.99
N VAL A 198 5.63 4.49 -1.49
CA VAL A 198 5.09 4.89 -2.79
C VAL A 198 4.65 6.35 -2.78
N MET A 199 4.05 6.84 -1.70
CA MET A 199 3.75 8.27 -1.51
C MET A 199 5.02 9.13 -1.51
N GLY A 200 6.13 8.61 -0.96
CA GLY A 200 7.44 9.23 -1.08
C GLY A 200 7.91 9.38 -2.52
N ILE A 201 7.75 8.35 -3.35
CA ILE A 201 8.08 8.39 -4.78
C ILE A 201 7.18 9.36 -5.52
N TYR A 202 5.87 9.30 -5.29
CA TYR A 202 4.89 10.21 -5.86
C TYR A 202 5.24 11.68 -5.58
N ALA A 203 5.58 12.01 -4.32
CA ALA A 203 5.98 13.37 -3.96
C ALA A 203 7.20 13.87 -4.75
N ARG A 204 8.16 12.98 -5.06
CA ARG A 204 9.37 13.33 -5.83
C ARG A 204 9.06 13.53 -7.30
N PHE A 205 8.26 12.67 -7.93
CA PHE A 205 7.77 12.89 -9.29
C PHE A 205 7.01 14.20 -9.41
N ARG A 206 6.17 14.52 -8.42
CA ARG A 206 5.42 15.78 -8.36
C ARG A 206 6.33 16.99 -8.32
N GLU A 207 7.40 16.97 -7.53
CA GLU A 207 8.36 18.08 -7.47
C GLU A 207 9.19 18.22 -8.76
N ILE A 208 9.56 17.11 -9.40
CA ILE A 208 10.19 17.15 -10.72
C ILE A 208 9.26 17.81 -11.75
N ASN A 209 8.00 17.38 -11.81
CA ASN A 209 7.00 17.94 -12.72
C ASN A 209 6.79 19.44 -12.48
N ARG A 210 6.77 19.87 -11.21
CA ARG A 210 6.72 21.29 -10.83
C ARG A 210 7.97 22.04 -11.30
N GLY A 211 9.15 21.45 -11.11
CA GLY A 211 10.44 21.99 -11.55
C GLY A 211 10.47 22.22 -13.05
N ILE A 212 10.21 21.17 -13.85
CA ILE A 212 10.18 21.24 -15.31
C ILE A 212 9.20 22.32 -15.79
N ARG A 213 7.99 22.37 -15.21
CA ARG A 213 6.97 23.36 -15.60
C ARG A 213 7.43 24.80 -15.35
N ARG A 214 8.02 25.09 -14.18
CA ARG A 214 8.58 26.41 -13.87
C ARG A 214 9.72 26.77 -14.83
N SER A 215 10.54 25.80 -15.21
CA SER A 215 11.64 26.02 -16.15
C SER A 215 11.15 26.30 -17.57
N GLY A 216 10.06 25.68 -18.02
CA GLY A 216 9.45 25.94 -19.33
C GLY A 216 8.96 27.39 -19.53
N GLU A 217 8.66 28.09 -18.44
CA GLU A 217 8.25 29.50 -18.43
C GLU A 217 9.43 30.48 -18.58
N GLN A 218 10.69 30.02 -18.43
CA GLN A 218 11.89 30.86 -18.48
C GLN A 218 12.35 31.16 -19.92
N ILE A 219 12.98 32.32 -20.15
CA ILE A 219 13.26 32.84 -21.51
C ILE A 219 14.45 32.11 -22.20
N THR A 220 15.43 31.59 -21.45
CA THR A 220 16.71 31.16 -22.02
C THR A 220 16.76 29.65 -22.33
N ALA A 221 16.96 29.28 -23.60
CA ALA A 221 17.01 27.88 -24.05
C ALA A 221 18.05 27.01 -23.29
N GLY A 222 19.25 27.54 -23.04
CA GLY A 222 20.30 26.79 -22.31
C GLY A 222 19.93 26.39 -20.89
N ARG A 223 19.15 27.23 -20.19
CA ARG A 223 18.67 26.92 -18.83
C ARG A 223 17.60 25.84 -18.85
N ILE A 224 16.73 25.84 -19.86
CA ILE A 224 15.73 24.79 -20.06
C ILE A 224 16.41 23.44 -20.32
N ILE A 225 17.41 23.41 -21.21
CA ILE A 225 18.17 22.18 -21.53
C ILE A 225 18.78 21.58 -20.26
N MET A 226 19.44 22.41 -19.44
CA MET A 226 20.05 21.97 -18.19
C MET A 226 19.02 21.38 -17.21
N GLU A 227 17.85 22.00 -17.09
CA GLU A 227 16.78 21.53 -16.19
C GLU A 227 16.12 20.24 -16.70
N ILE A 228 15.96 20.09 -18.01
CA ILE A 228 15.47 18.84 -18.62
C ILE A 228 16.47 17.70 -18.40
N ARG A 229 17.78 17.93 -18.59
CA ARG A 229 18.85 16.95 -18.30
C ARG A 229 18.79 16.46 -16.85
N LYS A 230 18.74 17.40 -15.92
CA LYS A 230 18.63 17.13 -14.49
C LYS A 230 17.37 16.31 -14.16
N ALA A 231 16.23 16.72 -14.70
CA ALA A 231 14.96 16.02 -14.51
C ALA A 231 15.01 14.58 -15.05
N ARG A 232 15.62 14.38 -16.23
CA ARG A 232 15.82 13.07 -16.86
C ARG A 232 16.61 12.12 -15.97
N GLU A 233 17.74 12.60 -15.41
CA GLU A 233 18.58 11.81 -14.51
C GLU A 233 17.85 11.41 -13.21
N VAL A 234 17.13 12.35 -12.60
CA VAL A 234 16.36 12.09 -11.37
C VAL A 234 15.19 11.15 -11.67
N HIS A 235 14.49 11.34 -12.79
CA HIS A 235 13.40 10.47 -13.25
C HIS A 235 13.90 9.03 -13.47
N HIS A 236 15.06 8.87 -14.12
CA HIS A 236 15.68 7.55 -14.31
C HIS A 236 15.99 6.87 -12.96
N ALA A 237 16.55 7.63 -12.03
CA ALA A 237 16.86 7.13 -10.68
C ALA A 237 15.59 6.71 -9.91
N LEU A 238 14.49 7.48 -10.03
CA LEU A 238 13.19 7.12 -9.46
C LEU A 238 12.61 5.86 -10.11
N CYS A 239 12.71 5.70 -11.43
CA CYS A 239 12.28 4.48 -12.11
C CYS A 239 13.09 3.25 -11.66
N ALA A 240 14.40 3.40 -11.47
CA ALA A 240 15.24 2.34 -10.90
C ALA A 240 14.88 2.03 -9.44
N LEU A 241 14.47 3.04 -8.67
CA LEU A 241 14.00 2.87 -7.29
C LEU A 241 12.68 2.08 -7.24
N VAL A 242 11.72 2.36 -8.13
CA VAL A 242 10.46 1.61 -8.22
C VAL A 242 10.72 0.13 -8.52
N ARG A 243 11.61 -0.17 -9.48
CA ARG A 243 12.01 -1.56 -9.77
C ARG A 243 12.59 -2.26 -8.54
N TYR A 244 13.41 -1.54 -7.76
CA TYR A 244 13.97 -2.06 -6.52
C TYR A 244 12.88 -2.32 -5.46
N ILE A 245 11.88 -1.44 -5.34
CA ILE A 245 10.74 -1.62 -4.43
C ILE A 245 9.89 -2.82 -4.82
N ASN A 246 9.63 -3.05 -6.10
CA ASN A 246 8.92 -4.25 -6.57
C ASN A 246 9.68 -5.54 -6.18
N SER A 247 11.02 -5.53 -6.26
CA SER A 247 11.85 -6.68 -5.83
C SER A 247 11.79 -6.96 -4.32
N ILE A 248 11.30 -6.01 -3.53
CA ILE A 248 11.16 -6.11 -2.07
C ILE A 248 9.72 -6.49 -1.71
N HIS A 249 8.73 -5.81 -2.32
CA HIS A 249 7.33 -5.88 -1.92
C HIS A 249 6.45 -6.70 -2.86
N GLY A 250 6.94 -7.21 -3.99
CA GLY A 250 6.12 -7.93 -4.98
C GLY A 250 5.32 -9.10 -4.38
N MET A 251 5.97 -9.96 -3.60
CA MET A 251 5.31 -11.10 -2.94
C MET A 251 4.39 -10.65 -1.79
N HIS A 252 4.73 -9.54 -1.13
CA HIS A 252 3.86 -8.92 -0.14
C HIS A 252 2.56 -8.42 -0.77
N LEU A 253 2.63 -7.71 -1.90
CA LEU A 253 1.46 -7.22 -2.63
C LEU A 253 0.58 -8.37 -3.10
N LEU A 254 1.18 -9.47 -3.57
CA LEU A 254 0.44 -10.66 -3.99
C LEU A 254 -0.37 -11.26 -2.83
N LEU A 255 0.29 -11.55 -1.71
CA LEU A 255 -0.36 -12.15 -0.54
C LEU A 255 -1.35 -11.20 0.13
N SER A 256 -1.04 -9.91 0.22
CA SER A 256 -1.95 -8.91 0.77
C SER A 256 -3.22 -8.73 -0.07
N SER A 257 -3.08 -8.78 -1.40
CA SER A 257 -4.23 -8.73 -2.32
C SER A 257 -5.11 -9.96 -2.18
N LEU A 258 -4.50 -11.16 -2.11
CA LEU A 258 -5.23 -12.42 -1.90
C LEU A 258 -5.94 -12.41 -0.54
N ASN A 259 -5.24 -12.00 0.53
CA ASN A 259 -5.81 -11.91 1.87
C ASN A 259 -6.99 -10.93 1.91
N SER A 260 -6.87 -9.77 1.25
CA SER A 260 -7.97 -8.80 1.16
C SER A 260 -9.16 -9.34 0.38
N PHE A 261 -8.92 -10.04 -0.73
CA PHE A 261 -9.97 -10.69 -1.50
C PHE A 261 -10.74 -11.70 -0.64
N THR A 262 -10.03 -12.64 -0.02
CA THR A 262 -10.64 -13.71 0.78
C THR A 262 -11.39 -13.14 1.99
N MET A 263 -10.80 -12.16 2.69
CA MET A 263 -11.44 -11.53 3.85
C MET A 263 -12.74 -10.81 3.48
N VAL A 264 -12.76 -10.05 2.38
CA VAL A 264 -13.98 -9.32 1.97
C VAL A 264 -15.08 -10.29 1.54
N VAL A 265 -14.77 -11.29 0.70
CA VAL A 265 -15.77 -12.29 0.28
C VAL A 265 -16.32 -13.05 1.48
N ALA A 266 -15.43 -13.54 2.36
CA ALA A 266 -15.83 -14.37 3.50
C ALA A 266 -16.67 -13.59 4.53
N THR A 267 -16.34 -12.33 4.79
CA THR A 267 -17.08 -11.52 5.76
C THR A 267 -18.39 -10.98 5.22
N LEU A 268 -18.46 -10.58 3.95
CA LEU A 268 -19.73 -10.18 3.33
C LEU A 268 -20.71 -11.36 3.25
N PHE A 269 -20.25 -12.56 2.89
CA PHE A 269 -21.10 -13.73 2.94
C PHE A 269 -21.54 -14.07 4.37
N ARG A 270 -20.65 -13.94 5.37
CA ARG A 270 -21.02 -14.14 6.78
C ARG A 270 -22.08 -13.14 7.26
N ILE A 271 -22.05 -11.89 6.79
CA ILE A 271 -23.09 -10.90 7.09
C ILE A 271 -24.42 -11.33 6.48
N TYR A 272 -24.43 -11.72 5.20
CA TYR A 272 -25.64 -12.22 4.54
C TYR A 272 -26.25 -13.40 5.31
N MET A 273 -25.42 -14.37 5.69
CA MET A 273 -25.82 -15.52 6.49
C MET A 273 -26.43 -15.12 7.83
N GLY A 274 -25.76 -14.25 8.59
CA GLY A 274 -26.27 -13.76 9.87
C GLY A 274 -27.65 -13.13 9.75
N VAL A 275 -27.88 -12.35 8.69
CA VAL A 275 -29.19 -11.76 8.39
C VAL A 275 -30.25 -12.81 8.05
N VAL A 276 -29.91 -13.82 7.24
CA VAL A 276 -30.87 -14.88 6.83
C VAL A 276 -31.22 -15.82 7.98
N GLU A 277 -30.25 -16.16 8.84
CA GLU A 277 -30.46 -17.06 9.98
C GLU A 277 -30.97 -16.34 11.24
N GLY A 278 -31.07 -15.01 11.22
CA GLY A 278 -31.45 -14.20 12.38
C GLY A 278 -30.41 -14.21 13.50
N ILE A 279 -29.14 -14.48 13.17
CA ILE A 279 -28.02 -14.50 14.11
C ILE A 279 -27.26 -13.16 13.99
N ASP A 280 -27.59 -12.23 14.88
CA ASP A 280 -27.00 -10.88 14.88
C ASP A 280 -25.63 -10.80 15.56
N LYS A 281 -25.14 -11.90 16.14
CA LYS A 281 -23.85 -11.94 16.84
C LYS A 281 -22.69 -11.60 15.89
N PHE A 282 -21.77 -10.74 16.35
CA PHE A 282 -20.57 -10.30 15.61
C PHE A 282 -20.82 -9.51 14.30
N MET A 283 -22.06 -9.10 13.99
CA MET A 283 -22.38 -8.38 12.76
C MET A 283 -21.62 -7.05 12.63
N MET A 284 -21.47 -6.29 13.72
CA MET A 284 -20.67 -5.06 13.73
C MET A 284 -19.20 -5.33 13.41
N ILE A 285 -18.60 -6.37 14.01
CA ILE A 285 -17.20 -6.74 13.79
C ILE A 285 -16.99 -7.14 12.33
N ASN A 286 -17.86 -7.98 11.75
CA ASN A 286 -17.77 -8.34 10.35
C ASN A 286 -17.86 -7.13 9.42
N ASN A 287 -18.70 -6.14 9.75
CA ASN A 287 -18.80 -4.87 9.01
C ASN A 287 -17.50 -4.06 9.03
N VAL A 288 -16.89 -3.94 10.21
CA VAL A 288 -15.59 -3.27 10.36
C VAL A 288 -14.51 -3.99 9.56
N ILE A 289 -14.50 -5.33 9.56
CA ILE A 289 -13.49 -6.13 8.86
C ILE A 289 -13.56 -5.91 7.34
N TRP A 290 -14.72 -6.13 6.70
CA TRP A 290 -14.78 -6.02 5.24
C TRP A 290 -14.47 -4.59 4.77
N LEU A 291 -14.93 -3.57 5.51
CA LEU A 291 -14.61 -2.17 5.24
C LEU A 291 -13.11 -1.91 5.34
N THR A 292 -12.45 -2.45 6.37
CA THR A 292 -11.01 -2.29 6.59
C THR A 292 -10.20 -2.91 5.45
N TYR A 293 -10.50 -4.16 5.07
CA TYR A 293 -9.78 -4.86 4.01
C TYR A 293 -10.06 -4.27 2.62
N THR A 294 -11.27 -3.75 2.38
CA THR A 294 -11.58 -3.02 1.15
C THR A 294 -10.84 -1.68 1.10
N ALA A 295 -10.86 -0.92 2.19
CA ALA A 295 -10.24 0.39 2.27
C ALA A 295 -8.71 0.32 2.14
N GLN A 296 -8.04 -0.64 2.78
CA GLN A 296 -6.58 -0.80 2.65
C GLN A 296 -6.21 -1.14 1.20
N PHE A 297 -6.93 -2.07 0.56
CA PHE A 297 -6.62 -2.50 -0.80
C PHE A 297 -6.87 -1.37 -1.80
N ALA A 298 -7.99 -0.66 -1.64
CA ALA A 298 -8.30 0.52 -2.45
C ALA A 298 -7.23 1.60 -2.30
N LEU A 299 -6.79 1.90 -1.07
CA LEU A 299 -5.77 2.91 -0.80
C LEU A 299 -4.45 2.58 -1.51
N THR A 300 -3.99 1.33 -1.43
CA THR A 300 -2.79 0.88 -2.13
C THR A 300 -2.91 1.04 -3.64
N CYS A 301 -4.05 0.64 -4.24
CA CYS A 301 -4.32 0.82 -5.66
C CYS A 301 -4.35 2.30 -6.07
N PHE A 302 -4.98 3.17 -5.27
CA PHE A 302 -5.05 4.61 -5.53
C PHE A 302 -3.67 5.26 -5.48
N ILE A 303 -2.86 4.96 -4.45
CA ILE A 303 -1.52 5.53 -4.28
C ILE A 303 -0.59 5.08 -5.41
N CYS A 304 -0.64 3.80 -5.79
CA CYS A 304 0.12 3.29 -6.94
C CYS A 304 -0.30 3.96 -8.26
N THR A 305 -1.62 4.15 -8.46
CA THR A 305 -2.16 4.86 -9.62
C THR A 305 -1.71 6.32 -9.65
N TRP A 306 -1.74 7.02 -8.52
CA TRP A 306 -1.27 8.41 -8.43
C TRP A 306 0.21 8.53 -8.76
N ALA A 307 1.06 7.67 -8.20
CA ALA A 307 2.49 7.64 -8.51
C ALA A 307 2.72 7.39 -10.02
N ARG A 308 2.07 6.39 -10.60
CA ARG A 308 2.17 6.06 -12.04
C ARG A 308 1.72 7.23 -12.91
N ARG A 309 0.54 7.79 -12.62
CA ARG A 309 -0.02 8.92 -13.38
C ARG A 309 0.88 10.14 -13.30
N GLU A 310 1.46 10.43 -12.14
CA GLU A 310 2.36 11.56 -11.97
C GLU A 310 3.69 11.35 -12.71
N SER A 311 4.24 10.13 -12.74
CA SER A 311 5.39 9.79 -13.57
C SER A 311 5.11 9.92 -15.07
N SER A 312 3.94 9.46 -15.54
CA SER A 312 3.55 9.61 -16.95
C SER A 312 3.27 11.07 -17.32
N ARG A 313 2.80 11.87 -16.37
CA ARG A 313 2.55 13.31 -16.57
C ARG A 313 3.82 14.08 -16.92
N THR A 314 5.00 13.59 -16.53
CA THR A 314 6.29 14.16 -16.93
C THR A 314 6.40 14.31 -18.45
N GLY A 315 6.02 13.30 -19.23
CA GLY A 315 6.06 13.35 -20.70
C GLY A 315 5.09 14.37 -21.30
N ILE A 316 3.89 14.49 -20.75
CA ILE A 316 2.91 15.49 -21.18
C ILE A 316 3.47 16.91 -20.98
N ILE A 317 4.12 17.16 -19.84
CA ILE A 317 4.71 18.47 -19.53
C ILE A 317 5.87 18.79 -20.48
N ILE A 318 6.73 17.82 -20.75
CA ILE A 318 7.87 18.01 -21.66
C ILE A 318 7.37 18.31 -23.08
N HIS A 319 6.39 17.55 -23.57
CA HIS A 319 5.82 17.77 -24.89
C HIS A 319 5.10 19.13 -25.00
N ASP A 320 4.43 19.59 -23.95
CA ASP A 320 3.84 20.94 -23.90
C ASP A 320 4.92 22.04 -24.01
N ILE A 321 6.08 21.87 -23.36
CA ILE A 321 7.21 22.80 -23.49
C ILE A 321 7.76 22.82 -24.91
N VAL A 322 7.87 21.66 -25.57
CA VAL A 322 8.26 21.55 -26.98
C VAL A 322 7.31 22.35 -27.87
N LEU A 323 6.01 22.08 -27.78
CA LEU A 323 5.00 22.69 -28.63
C LEU A 323 4.94 24.22 -28.49
N ARG A 324 5.23 24.74 -27.30
CA ARG A 324 5.26 26.20 -27.04
C ARG A 324 6.50 26.87 -27.63
N ARG A 325 7.60 26.14 -27.80
CA ARG A 325 8.90 26.70 -28.17
C ARG A 325 9.33 26.37 -29.59
N LEU A 326 8.84 25.30 -30.18
CA LEU A 326 9.07 25.03 -31.60
C LEU A 326 8.30 26.05 -32.45
N PRO A 327 8.95 26.65 -33.48
CA PRO A 327 8.25 27.55 -34.39
C PRO A 327 7.08 26.82 -35.06
N LYS A 328 5.89 27.41 -35.00
CA LYS A 328 4.65 26.89 -35.61
C LYS A 328 4.58 27.10 -37.14
N GLY A 329 5.73 27.30 -37.80
CA GLY A 329 5.80 27.66 -39.22
C GLY A 329 6.53 26.61 -40.07
N PRO A 330 6.27 26.56 -41.38
CA PRO A 330 7.06 25.74 -42.30
C PRO A 330 8.50 26.24 -42.29
N ARG A 331 9.47 25.31 -42.21
CA ARG A 331 10.85 25.66 -42.53
C ARG A 331 10.90 26.00 -44.03
N PRO A 332 11.52 27.11 -44.46
CA PRO A 332 12.00 27.19 -45.82
C PRO A 332 12.98 26.03 -45.99
N CYS A 333 12.63 25.06 -46.83
CA CYS A 333 13.61 24.10 -47.31
C CYS A 333 14.71 24.91 -48.02
N ASP A 334 15.95 24.54 -47.73
CA ASP A 334 17.11 24.75 -48.58
C ASP A 334 17.66 26.18 -48.68
N LEU A 335 18.39 26.62 -47.66
CA LEU A 335 19.63 27.40 -47.88
C LEU A 335 20.57 27.40 -46.66
N TYR A 336 21.22 26.28 -46.36
CA TYR A 336 22.57 26.35 -45.78
C TYR A 336 23.36 25.11 -46.17
N SER A 337 24.14 25.24 -47.23
CA SER A 337 25.30 24.39 -47.48
C SER A 337 26.19 24.46 -46.24
N ILE A 338 26.32 23.32 -45.57
CA ILE A 338 27.14 23.11 -44.39
C ILE A 338 28.60 23.38 -44.76
N ASP A 339 29.16 24.48 -44.28
CA ASP A 339 30.61 24.60 -44.11
C ASP A 339 30.98 23.95 -42.76
N ILE A 340 31.71 22.84 -42.84
CA ILE A 340 32.11 22.00 -41.70
C ILE A 340 33.33 22.64 -41.04
N THR A 341 33.20 23.86 -40.49
CA THR A 341 34.22 24.38 -39.56
C THR A 341 33.61 25.38 -38.57
N ARG A 342 33.43 24.93 -37.32
CA ARG A 342 33.07 25.75 -36.14
C ARG A 342 31.74 26.55 -36.24
N ALA A 343 30.62 25.87 -36.04
CA ALA A 343 29.39 26.52 -35.58
C ALA A 343 29.26 26.37 -34.05
N PRO A 344 28.92 27.42 -33.28
CA PRO A 344 28.51 27.25 -31.89
C PRO A 344 27.24 26.39 -31.89
N GLU A 345 27.18 25.37 -31.01
CA GLU A 345 26.03 24.44 -30.93
C GLU A 345 24.71 25.22 -30.99
N ASP A 346 23.90 24.97 -32.01
CA ASP A 346 22.56 25.56 -32.11
C ASP A 346 21.74 25.16 -30.87
N PRO A 347 21.37 26.12 -30.00
CA PRO A 347 20.65 25.84 -28.76
C PRO A 347 19.30 25.14 -29.02
N GLU A 348 18.66 25.38 -30.17
CA GLU A 348 17.40 24.73 -30.50
C GLU A 348 17.59 23.27 -30.89
N LEU A 349 18.65 22.95 -31.63
CA LEU A 349 19.01 21.57 -31.97
C LEU A 349 19.38 20.76 -30.71
N SER A 350 20.17 21.37 -29.82
CA SER A 350 20.55 20.76 -28.53
C SER A 350 19.33 20.50 -27.63
N LEU A 351 18.37 21.43 -27.61
CA LEU A 351 17.10 21.26 -26.90
C LEU A 351 16.24 20.14 -27.50
N ARG A 352 16.13 20.05 -28.84
CA ARG A 352 15.40 18.97 -29.51
C ARG A 352 16.00 17.61 -29.21
N ASN A 353 17.33 17.47 -29.27
CA ASN A 353 18.01 16.22 -28.98
C ASN A 353 17.77 15.78 -27.52
N GLU A 354 17.92 16.70 -26.57
CA GLU A 354 17.69 16.38 -25.15
C GLU A 354 16.24 15.94 -24.88
N ILE A 355 15.27 16.58 -25.53
CA ILE A 355 13.87 16.22 -25.38
C ILE A 355 13.56 14.89 -26.04
N ASN A 356 14.12 14.62 -27.22
CA ASN A 356 13.96 13.32 -27.89
C ASN A 356 14.51 12.19 -27.01
N ASP A 357 15.69 12.38 -26.41
CA ASP A 357 16.26 11.40 -25.47
C ASP A 357 15.37 11.19 -24.24
N PHE A 358 14.84 12.27 -23.65
CA PHE A 358 13.97 12.14 -22.48
C PHE A 358 12.61 11.53 -22.86
N SER A 359 12.05 11.87 -24.02
CA SER A 359 10.82 11.25 -24.52
C SER A 359 11.01 9.74 -24.71
N ALA A 360 12.11 9.32 -25.35
CA ALA A 360 12.44 7.91 -25.51
C ALA A 360 12.58 7.21 -24.15
N GLN A 361 13.23 7.85 -23.17
CA GLN A 361 13.27 7.30 -21.81
C GLN A 361 11.87 7.14 -21.22
N LEU A 362 10.99 8.13 -21.35
CA LEU A 362 9.65 8.11 -20.75
C LEU A 362 8.76 7.03 -21.35
N ASP A 363 8.91 6.77 -22.65
CA ASP A 363 8.21 5.68 -23.34
C ASP A 363 8.67 4.31 -22.83
N HIS A 364 9.96 4.16 -22.53
CA HIS A 364 10.54 2.90 -22.04
C HIS A 364 10.50 2.72 -20.51
N SER A 365 10.34 3.79 -19.72
CA SER A 365 10.46 3.77 -18.26
C SER A 365 9.14 4.10 -17.54
N ILE A 366 8.02 3.56 -18.03
CA ILE A 366 6.74 3.68 -17.34
C ILE A 366 6.81 2.89 -16.03
N ILE A 367 6.66 3.58 -14.91
CA ILE A 367 6.64 2.91 -13.61
C ILE A 367 5.36 2.09 -13.47
N ALA A 368 5.50 0.90 -12.90
CA ALA A 368 4.40 0.05 -12.49
C ALA A 368 4.77 -0.60 -11.15
N PHE A 369 3.82 -0.62 -10.22
CA PHE A 369 3.95 -1.37 -8.98
C PHE A 369 3.29 -2.72 -9.19
N THR A 370 4.07 -3.81 -9.10
CA THR A 370 3.60 -5.14 -9.51
C THR A 370 3.67 -6.15 -8.38
N ALA A 371 2.65 -7.00 -8.30
CA ALA A 371 2.62 -8.14 -7.41
C ALA A 371 3.32 -9.33 -8.09
N CYS A 372 4.64 -9.47 -7.90
CA CYS A 372 5.45 -10.54 -8.51
C CYS A 372 5.26 -10.65 -10.04
N GLU A 373 5.01 -9.52 -10.72
CA GLU A 373 4.70 -9.46 -12.17
C GLU A 373 3.40 -10.18 -12.60
N PHE A 374 2.61 -10.73 -11.67
CA PHE A 374 1.29 -11.32 -11.99
C PHE A 374 0.27 -10.25 -12.38
N PHE A 375 0.23 -9.14 -11.64
CA PHE A 375 -0.67 -8.02 -11.91
C PHE A 375 -0.08 -6.69 -11.43
N ILE A 376 -0.59 -5.61 -12.00
CA ILE A 376 -0.24 -4.23 -11.67
C ILE A 376 -1.22 -3.71 -10.61
N MET A 377 -0.71 -3.07 -9.57
CA MET A 377 -1.51 -2.38 -8.56
C MET A 377 -2.02 -1.05 -9.13
N ASP A 378 -3.26 -1.03 -9.63
CA ASP A 378 -3.90 0.18 -10.14
C ASP A 378 -5.42 0.18 -9.94
N ASN A 379 -6.06 1.28 -10.33
CA ASN A 379 -7.51 1.43 -10.21
C ASN A 379 -8.28 0.45 -11.12
N ASN A 380 -7.68 -0.05 -12.20
CA ASN A 380 -8.33 -1.07 -13.04
C ASN A 380 -8.39 -2.40 -12.28
N LEU A 381 -7.32 -2.76 -11.58
CA LEU A 381 -7.32 -3.90 -10.66
C LEU A 381 -8.38 -3.74 -9.56
N LEU A 382 -8.54 -2.53 -9.00
CA LEU A 382 -9.58 -2.26 -8.01
C LEU A 382 -11.00 -2.47 -8.58
N THR A 383 -11.28 -1.98 -9.79
CA THR A 383 -12.57 -2.22 -10.46
C THR A 383 -12.82 -3.71 -10.70
N ASN A 384 -11.81 -4.43 -11.18
CA ASN A 384 -11.88 -5.88 -11.38
C ASN A 384 -12.12 -6.61 -10.05
N PHE A 385 -11.44 -6.20 -8.98
CA PHE A 385 -11.60 -6.76 -7.64
C PHE A 385 -13.06 -6.65 -7.15
N VAL A 386 -13.69 -5.48 -7.31
CA VAL A 386 -15.11 -5.28 -6.96
C VAL A 386 -16.04 -6.15 -7.82
N GLY A 387 -15.77 -6.26 -9.12
CA GLY A 387 -16.57 -7.09 -10.02
C GLY A 387 -16.48 -8.58 -9.68
N VAL A 388 -15.28 -9.08 -9.39
CA VAL A 388 -15.03 -10.47 -9.01
C VAL A 388 -15.68 -10.78 -7.66
N ILE A 389 -15.53 -9.92 -6.65
CA ILE A 389 -16.20 -10.09 -5.35
C ILE A 389 -17.72 -10.18 -5.52
N THR A 390 -18.33 -9.25 -6.24
CA THR A 390 -19.77 -9.27 -6.50
C THR A 390 -20.20 -10.58 -7.16
N THR A 391 -19.44 -11.06 -8.14
CA THR A 391 -19.73 -12.33 -8.85
C THR A 391 -19.65 -13.52 -7.90
N TYR A 392 -18.57 -13.63 -7.11
CA TYR A 392 -18.43 -14.71 -6.12
C TYR A 392 -19.51 -14.66 -5.05
N LEU A 393 -19.91 -13.47 -4.58
CA LEU A 393 -21.00 -13.34 -3.62
C LEU A 393 -22.33 -13.79 -4.19
N ILE A 394 -22.66 -13.42 -5.44
CA ILE A 394 -23.88 -13.90 -6.11
C ILE A 394 -23.88 -15.42 -6.19
N ILE A 395 -22.76 -16.02 -6.61
CA ILE A 395 -22.59 -17.48 -6.66
C ILE A 395 -22.83 -18.09 -5.28
N LEU A 396 -22.13 -17.60 -4.25
CA LEU A 396 -22.26 -18.13 -2.89
C LEU A 396 -23.69 -18.02 -2.34
N VAL A 397 -24.37 -16.90 -2.60
CA VAL A 397 -25.78 -16.68 -2.23
C VAL A 397 -26.70 -17.67 -2.96
N GLN A 398 -26.48 -17.92 -4.25
CA GLN A 398 -27.28 -18.88 -5.02
C GLN A 398 -27.09 -20.32 -4.57
N PHE A 399 -25.87 -20.70 -4.18
CA PHE A 399 -25.57 -22.03 -3.65
C PHE A 399 -25.97 -22.18 -2.17
N TYR A 400 -26.36 -21.10 -1.51
CA TYR A 400 -26.82 -21.14 -0.14
C TYR A 400 -28.34 -21.39 -0.08
N ALA A 401 -28.72 -22.58 0.38
CA ALA A 401 -30.11 -22.93 0.66
C ALA A 401 -30.37 -22.90 2.17
N PRO A 402 -31.06 -21.88 2.71
CA PRO A 402 -31.49 -21.89 4.10
C PRO A 402 -32.59 -22.94 4.30
N GLU A 403 -32.41 -23.87 5.23
CA GLU A 403 -33.48 -24.82 5.58
C GLU A 403 -34.62 -24.08 6.28
N GLY A 404 -35.79 -24.00 5.63
CA GLY A 404 -36.98 -23.41 6.25
C GLY A 404 -38.17 -23.06 5.33
N VAL A 405 -38.04 -23.08 4.00
CA VAL A 405 -39.14 -22.65 3.10
C VAL A 405 -39.94 -23.82 2.49
N CYS A 406 -39.55 -25.07 2.71
CA CYS A 406 -40.29 -26.25 2.21
C CYS A 406 -40.95 -27.09 3.33
N GLY A 407 -41.56 -26.44 4.33
CA GLY A 407 -42.34 -27.10 5.40
C GLY A 407 -43.86 -27.00 5.23
N GLY A 408 -44.36 -26.56 4.07
CA GLY A 408 -45.74 -26.12 3.90
C GLY A 408 -46.50 -26.75 2.74
N MET A 409 -46.41 -28.06 2.51
CA MET A 409 -47.47 -28.79 1.80
C MET A 409 -47.30 -30.31 1.93
N SER A 410 -47.79 -30.85 3.06
CA SER A 410 -48.17 -32.25 3.15
C SER A 410 -49.64 -32.31 3.55
N THR A 411 -50.54 -32.04 2.59
CA THR A 411 -51.93 -32.44 2.71
C THR A 411 -52.00 -33.95 2.50
N THR A 412 -52.07 -34.69 3.59
CA THR A 412 -52.58 -36.07 3.64
C THR A 412 -54.01 -36.11 3.07
N PRO A 413 -54.34 -36.99 2.11
CA PRO A 413 -55.74 -37.28 1.82
C PRO A 413 -56.25 -38.24 2.90
N SER A 414 -57.25 -37.79 3.65
CA SER A 414 -58.09 -38.61 4.50
C SER A 414 -58.84 -39.62 3.64
N VAL A 415 -58.57 -40.91 3.83
CA VAL A 415 -59.44 -41.99 3.39
C VAL A 415 -60.42 -42.26 4.53
N GLU A 416 -61.67 -41.79 4.36
CA GLU A 416 -62.81 -42.23 5.16
C GLU A 416 -63.15 -43.69 4.81
N LEU A 417 -63.56 -44.44 5.83
CA LEU A 417 -63.96 -45.84 5.76
C LEU A 417 -65.48 -45.94 5.92
#